data_AF-A0A5C6N9C4-F1
#
_entry.id   AF-A0A5C6N9C4-F1
#
_cell.length_a   1.000
_cell.length_b   1.000
_cell.length_c   1.000
_cell.angle_alpha   90.00
_cell.angle_beta   90.00
_cell.angle_gamma   90.00
#
_symmetry.space_group_name_H-M   'P 1'
#
loop_
_entity.id
_entity.type
_entity.pdbx_description
1 polymer ?
#
loop_
_entity_poly.entity_id
_entity_poly.type
_entity_poly.pdbx_seq_one_letter_code
_entity_poly.pdbx_strand_id
1 'polypeptide(L)'
;YCRFKFLWLQMVRILSTCDALTNTNVKISHLSRNQPLFQHEGTGILPFWPELRGAEMKLVAVVVLLVTLLQQGRGNSLDSCQGRCGYGTDSSFTCQCNQYCERYNDCCSDYEAICKAGSTSCKGRCGEKYNSQNKCHCNSKCSQYNNCCSDYADLCDTGSGMITDAEIKALSETLYILDSNKASASELIVEPQALVPDSETGSQSDLSPRLLFRYLNENVLFARPTYAALLALLDNYNRMTGQTEDFSPQQLAEQDTFLTETMSNTELGRELFAFLYTKGVYPSEDAFLQDLKMMWFGLYSRNNNKMDSSGFEHIFAGEIKGGKVSGFHNWIQFYLLEKRERLNYYSHSFDGPWTSYPDVLGMQFMWDGYYKQVGSAIIGCSPEFDFALYSLCYIARPGKQCRLSLGGKELIIQTYTWNNSSYGDGKKFIGSAFPSTPRN
;
A
#
# COMPACT_ATOMS: atom_id res chain seq x y z
N TYR A 1 -12.16 -43.78 -9.84
CA TYR A 1 -10.95 -44.58 -9.55
C TYR A 1 -9.74 -43.75 -9.94
N CYS A 2 -8.69 -43.69 -9.10
CA CYS A 2 -7.58 -42.72 -9.12
C CYS A 2 -7.88 -41.30 -8.58
N ARG A 3 -8.30 -41.23 -7.30
CA ARG A 3 -7.84 -40.18 -6.35
C ARG A 3 -8.12 -40.49 -4.87
N PHE A 4 -8.52 -41.72 -4.55
CA PHE A 4 -8.77 -42.18 -3.16
C PHE A 4 -7.64 -43.04 -2.57
N LYS A 5 -6.48 -43.14 -3.24
CA LYS A 5 -5.36 -44.00 -2.80
C LYS A 5 -4.22 -43.27 -2.07
N PHE A 6 -4.32 -41.96 -1.84
CA PHE A 6 -3.24 -41.21 -1.19
C PHE A 6 -3.50 -40.84 0.28
N LEU A 7 -4.75 -40.90 0.74
CA LEU A 7 -5.09 -40.62 2.15
C LEU A 7 -5.06 -41.86 3.05
N TRP A 8 -4.95 -43.06 2.47
CA TRP A 8 -4.87 -44.32 3.24
C TRP A 8 -3.43 -44.69 3.67
N LEU A 9 -2.42 -44.02 3.10
CA LEU A 9 -0.99 -44.25 3.40
C LEU A 9 -0.40 -43.30 4.45
N GLN A 10 -1.17 -42.35 5.00
CA GLN A 10 -0.73 -41.49 6.11
C GLN A 10 -1.35 -41.86 7.47
N MET A 11 -2.48 -42.58 7.53
CA MET A 11 -3.07 -42.99 8.81
C MET A 11 -2.44 -44.26 9.42
N VAL A 12 -1.70 -45.07 8.65
CA VAL A 12 -1.00 -46.26 9.17
C VAL A 12 0.37 -45.91 9.77
N ARG A 13 0.85 -44.66 9.66
CA ARG A 13 2.10 -44.19 10.27
C ARG A 13 1.95 -43.53 11.65
N ILE A 14 0.73 -43.35 12.14
CA ILE A 14 0.46 -42.74 13.47
C ILE A 14 0.16 -43.80 14.55
N LEU A 15 -0.08 -45.06 14.16
CA LEU A 15 -0.35 -46.17 15.09
C LEU A 15 0.85 -47.14 15.26
N SER A 16 2.08 -46.69 15.01
CA SER A 16 3.30 -47.50 15.21
C SER A 16 4.43 -46.80 15.97
N THR A 17 4.13 -45.76 16.74
CA THR A 17 5.14 -45.03 17.56
C THR A 17 4.80 -44.92 19.04
N CYS A 18 3.86 -45.74 19.56
CA CYS A 18 3.55 -45.79 21.00
C CYS A 18 4.01 -47.08 21.72
N ASP A 19 4.82 -47.94 21.08
CA ASP A 19 5.36 -49.17 21.69
C ASP A 19 6.90 -49.21 21.75
N ALA A 20 7.53 -48.05 21.90
CA ALA A 20 8.96 -47.97 22.18
C ALA A 20 9.24 -46.82 23.11
N LEU A 21 9.27 -47.10 24.43
CA LEU A 21 10.06 -46.40 25.45
C LEU A 21 9.82 -47.11 26.81
N THR A 22 10.19 -48.39 26.87
CA THR A 22 10.55 -49.05 28.14
C THR A 22 12.06 -49.17 28.19
N ASN A 23 12.61 -48.98 29.40
CA ASN A 23 14.02 -49.06 29.80
C ASN A 23 14.92 -47.86 29.50
N THR A 24 15.16 -47.06 30.53
CA THR A 24 16.54 -46.79 31.01
C THR A 24 16.51 -46.23 32.44
N ASN A 25 17.30 -46.86 33.30
CA ASN A 25 17.58 -46.49 34.69
C ASN A 25 18.43 -45.20 34.75
N VAL A 26 18.04 -44.18 35.51
CA VAL A 26 19.01 -43.31 36.24
C VAL A 26 18.40 -42.75 37.56
N LYS A 27 19.14 -43.08 38.62
CA LYS A 27 19.31 -42.55 40.00
C LYS A 27 18.49 -41.36 40.55
N ILE A 28 18.10 -41.59 41.80
CA ILE A 28 17.57 -40.71 42.85
C ILE A 28 18.63 -39.70 43.37
N SER A 29 18.22 -38.44 43.63
CA SER A 29 18.72 -37.65 44.77
C SER A 29 17.76 -36.51 45.17
N HIS A 30 17.20 -36.65 46.37
CA HIS A 30 16.81 -35.63 47.38
C HIS A 30 16.42 -34.19 46.98
N LEU A 31 15.20 -33.75 47.36
CA LEU A 31 14.95 -32.78 48.46
C LEU A 31 13.46 -32.33 48.56
N SER A 32 12.93 -32.50 49.78
CA SER A 32 12.07 -31.54 50.53
C SER A 32 10.62 -31.22 50.09
N ARG A 33 9.67 -31.82 50.82
CA ARG A 33 8.54 -31.22 51.60
C ARG A 33 7.75 -30.04 50.98
N ASN A 34 6.46 -30.28 50.68
CA ASN A 34 5.31 -29.90 51.55
C ASN A 34 3.97 -30.13 50.82
N GLN A 35 3.11 -30.97 51.41
CA GLN A 35 1.64 -30.92 51.27
C GLN A 35 1.05 -30.05 52.40
N PRO A 36 -0.21 -29.61 52.27
CA PRO A 36 -1.33 -30.33 52.91
C PRO A 36 -2.50 -30.55 51.92
N LEU A 37 -3.05 -31.75 51.75
CA LEU A 37 -4.03 -32.46 52.60
C LEU A 37 -5.30 -31.66 52.90
N PHE A 38 -6.38 -31.95 52.15
CA PHE A 38 -7.74 -32.00 52.69
C PHE A 38 -8.49 -33.20 52.09
N GLN A 39 -9.02 -34.01 53.02
CA GLN A 39 -9.90 -35.17 52.83
C GLN A 39 -11.30 -34.74 52.37
N HIS A 40 -11.99 -35.58 51.61
CA HIS A 40 -13.24 -36.21 52.07
C HIS A 40 -13.74 -37.29 51.09
N GLU A 41 -13.75 -38.52 51.61
CA GLU A 41 -14.81 -39.54 51.56
C GLU A 41 -15.74 -39.63 50.34
N GLY A 42 -15.64 -40.76 49.65
CA GLY A 42 -16.67 -41.25 48.74
C GLY A 42 -17.79 -41.96 49.49
N THR A 43 -19.02 -41.73 49.04
CA THR A 43 -20.16 -42.62 49.24
C THR A 43 -20.66 -43.06 47.87
N GLY A 44 -20.66 -44.38 47.68
CA GLY A 44 -21.11 -45.00 46.43
C GLY A 44 -22.63 -45.04 46.35
N ILE A 45 -23.15 -44.75 45.15
CA ILE A 45 -24.44 -45.25 44.67
C ILE A 45 -24.26 -45.57 43.19
N LEU A 46 -24.19 -46.86 42.85
CA LEU A 46 -24.50 -47.35 41.50
C LEU A 46 -26.03 -47.33 41.34
N PRO A 47 -26.51 -47.04 40.11
CA PRO A 47 -27.39 -48.02 39.51
C PRO A 47 -26.99 -48.33 38.06
N PHE A 48 -26.81 -49.63 37.82
CA PHE A 48 -27.30 -50.39 36.67
C PHE A 48 -27.59 -49.62 35.38
N TRP A 49 -26.73 -49.81 34.37
CA TRP A 49 -27.07 -49.62 32.96
C TRP A 49 -27.15 -51.01 32.28
N PRO A 50 -28.22 -51.31 31.52
CA PRO A 50 -28.32 -52.57 30.80
C PRO A 50 -27.42 -52.56 29.55
N GLU A 51 -26.80 -53.71 29.27
CA GLU A 51 -26.07 -53.99 28.05
C GLU A 51 -26.97 -53.84 26.81
N LEU A 52 -26.71 -52.83 25.99
CA LEU A 52 -27.32 -52.69 24.67
C LEU A 52 -26.51 -53.46 23.62
N ARG A 53 -27.16 -54.45 22.99
CA ARG A 53 -26.60 -55.27 21.92
C ARG A 53 -26.35 -54.43 20.66
N GLY A 54 -25.29 -54.78 19.92
CA GLY A 54 -24.66 -54.00 18.83
C GLY A 54 -25.49 -53.56 17.61
N ALA A 55 -26.81 -53.74 17.60
CA ALA A 55 -27.70 -53.12 16.62
C ALA A 55 -28.02 -51.65 16.95
N GLU A 56 -28.04 -51.27 18.24
CA GLU A 56 -28.41 -49.91 18.67
C GLU A 56 -27.29 -48.88 18.51
N MET A 57 -26.01 -49.29 18.57
CA MET A 57 -24.88 -48.39 18.29
C MET A 57 -24.83 -47.89 16.84
N LYS A 58 -25.38 -48.64 15.89
CA LYS A 58 -25.43 -48.22 14.48
C LYS A 58 -26.51 -47.15 14.25
N LEU A 59 -27.63 -47.24 14.98
CA LEU A 59 -28.70 -46.26 14.89
C LEU A 59 -28.27 -44.93 15.54
N VAL A 60 -27.61 -44.99 16.71
CA VAL A 60 -27.07 -43.79 17.38
C VAL A 60 -25.97 -43.13 16.56
N ALA A 61 -25.06 -43.90 15.95
CA ALA A 61 -24.03 -43.34 15.07
C ALA A 61 -24.60 -42.69 13.80
N VAL A 62 -25.65 -43.27 13.21
CA VAL A 62 -26.35 -42.71 12.04
C VAL A 62 -27.14 -41.45 12.41
N VAL A 63 -27.78 -41.42 13.58
CA VAL A 63 -28.48 -40.22 14.08
C VAL A 63 -27.49 -39.10 14.42
N VAL A 64 -26.34 -39.41 15.03
CA VAL A 64 -25.28 -38.40 15.29
C VAL A 64 -24.68 -37.90 13.97
N LEU A 65 -24.44 -38.77 12.98
CA LEU A 65 -24.00 -38.36 11.64
C LEU A 65 -25.05 -37.49 10.93
N LEU A 66 -26.33 -37.84 11.01
CA LEU A 66 -27.43 -37.05 10.46
C LEU A 66 -27.59 -35.70 11.16
N VAL A 67 -27.40 -35.63 12.49
CA VAL A 67 -27.42 -34.38 13.25
C VAL A 67 -26.19 -33.50 12.94
N THR A 68 -25.01 -34.09 12.73
CA THR A 68 -23.82 -33.33 12.27
C THR A 68 -23.93 -32.88 10.82
N LEU A 69 -24.64 -33.64 9.95
CA LEU A 69 -24.93 -33.26 8.57
C LEU A 69 -26.08 -32.24 8.48
N LEU A 70 -26.99 -32.20 9.45
CA LEU A 70 -28.05 -31.17 9.58
C LEU A 70 -27.55 -29.88 10.25
N GLN A 71 -26.41 -29.90 10.94
CA GLN A 71 -25.77 -28.69 11.48
C GLN A 71 -24.65 -28.12 10.59
N GLN A 72 -24.34 -28.73 9.45
CA GLN A 72 -23.58 -28.08 8.38
C GLN A 72 -24.52 -27.37 7.40
N GLY A 73 -25.29 -26.42 7.92
CA GLY A 73 -25.73 -25.29 7.10
C GLY A 73 -24.48 -24.61 6.59
N ARG A 74 -24.23 -24.73 5.28
CA ARG A 74 -23.14 -24.04 4.57
C ARG A 74 -23.24 -22.54 4.80
N GLY A 75 -22.52 -22.01 5.78
CA GLY A 75 -22.15 -20.60 5.80
C GLY A 75 -21.02 -20.42 4.79
N ASN A 76 -21.35 -20.00 3.57
CA ASN A 76 -20.35 -19.38 2.70
C ASN A 76 -19.92 -18.08 3.38
N SER A 77 -18.61 -17.85 3.54
CA SER A 77 -18.04 -16.60 4.09
C SER A 77 -18.28 -15.35 3.21
N LEU A 78 -19.18 -15.45 2.22
CA LEU A 78 -19.53 -14.40 1.26
C LEU A 78 -20.88 -13.74 1.60
N ASP A 79 -21.74 -14.37 2.40
CA ASP A 79 -23.11 -13.91 2.64
C ASP A 79 -23.27 -13.13 3.95
N SER A 80 -22.44 -12.09 4.12
CA SER A 80 -22.47 -11.17 5.26
C SER A 80 -22.85 -9.74 4.84
N CYS A 81 -23.47 -8.98 5.73
CA CYS A 81 -23.74 -7.56 5.54
C CYS A 81 -22.59 -6.61 5.89
N GLN A 82 -21.45 -7.11 6.36
CA GLN A 82 -20.28 -6.28 6.65
C GLN A 82 -19.83 -5.51 5.40
N GLY A 83 -19.86 -4.18 5.45
CA GLY A 83 -19.50 -3.31 4.31
C GLY A 83 -20.50 -3.30 3.15
N ARG A 84 -21.64 -3.99 3.25
CA ARG A 84 -22.66 -4.16 2.20
C ARG A 84 -24.01 -3.51 2.52
N CYS A 85 -24.14 -2.82 3.65
CA CYS A 85 -25.37 -2.12 4.03
C CYS A 85 -25.71 -0.97 3.08
N GLY A 86 -26.96 -0.93 2.60
CA GLY A 86 -27.47 0.20 1.79
C GLY A 86 -27.01 0.21 0.33
N TYR A 87 -26.30 -0.82 -0.13
CA TYR A 87 -26.07 -1.05 -1.55
C TYR A 87 -27.35 -1.61 -2.22
N GLY A 88 -27.47 -1.43 -3.54
CA GLY A 88 -28.55 -2.02 -4.33
C GLY A 88 -28.54 -3.55 -4.28
N THR A 89 -29.55 -4.21 -4.85
CA THR A 89 -29.58 -5.67 -4.97
C THR A 89 -28.38 -6.17 -5.76
N ASP A 90 -27.63 -7.13 -5.21
CA ASP A 90 -26.50 -7.76 -5.88
C ASP A 90 -26.77 -9.26 -6.03
N SER A 91 -26.89 -9.71 -7.29
CA SER A 91 -27.18 -11.10 -7.62
C SER A 91 -25.98 -12.03 -7.44
N SER A 92 -24.81 -11.51 -7.08
CA SER A 92 -23.61 -12.29 -6.77
C SER A 92 -23.66 -12.93 -5.38
N PHE A 93 -24.62 -12.52 -4.55
CA PHE A 93 -24.82 -13.00 -3.18
C PHE A 93 -26.17 -13.69 -3.01
N THR A 94 -26.22 -14.65 -2.09
CA THR A 94 -27.45 -15.41 -1.84
C THR A 94 -28.42 -14.65 -0.93
N CYS A 95 -27.93 -13.59 -0.28
CA CYS A 95 -28.70 -12.71 0.59
C CYS A 95 -28.39 -11.23 0.35
N GLN A 96 -29.35 -10.38 0.72
CA GLN A 96 -29.33 -8.95 0.50
C GLN A 96 -29.20 -8.17 1.81
N CYS A 97 -28.59 -6.98 1.73
CA CYS A 97 -28.31 -6.08 2.86
C CYS A 97 -28.95 -4.70 2.66
N ASN A 98 -30.12 -4.68 2.03
CA ASN A 98 -30.88 -3.48 1.72
C ASN A 98 -32.26 -3.53 2.38
N GLN A 99 -32.93 -2.38 2.53
CA GLN A 99 -34.25 -2.29 3.18
C GLN A 99 -35.35 -3.14 2.54
N TYR A 100 -35.19 -3.54 1.27
CA TYR A 100 -36.19 -4.35 0.60
C TYR A 100 -36.06 -5.83 0.95
N CYS A 101 -34.95 -6.24 1.57
CA CYS A 101 -34.73 -7.65 1.86
C CYS A 101 -35.76 -8.23 2.84
N GLU A 102 -36.32 -7.40 3.71
CA GLU A 102 -37.38 -7.81 4.65
C GLU A 102 -38.71 -8.05 3.93
N ARG A 103 -38.92 -7.34 2.81
CA ARG A 103 -40.09 -7.51 1.96
C ARG A 103 -39.97 -8.75 1.08
N TYR A 104 -38.76 -9.03 0.58
CA TYR A 104 -38.48 -10.19 -0.28
C TYR A 104 -38.04 -11.44 0.50
N ASN A 105 -37.88 -11.30 1.82
CA ASN A 105 -37.44 -12.34 2.74
C ASN A 105 -36.10 -12.99 2.35
N ASP A 106 -35.16 -12.17 1.87
CA ASP A 106 -33.82 -12.55 1.41
C ASP A 106 -32.70 -11.83 2.18
N CYS A 107 -32.98 -11.32 3.39
CA CYS A 107 -31.96 -10.66 4.21
C CYS A 107 -30.84 -11.61 4.63
N CYS A 108 -29.60 -11.11 4.65
CA CYS A 108 -28.51 -11.86 5.29
C CYS A 108 -28.78 -12.03 6.78
N SER A 109 -28.29 -13.13 7.36
CA SER A 109 -28.54 -13.47 8.77
C SER A 109 -28.02 -12.42 9.75
N ASP A 110 -27.05 -11.61 9.33
CA ASP A 110 -26.44 -10.55 10.12
C ASP A 110 -26.98 -9.15 9.76
N TYR A 111 -27.99 -9.04 8.89
CA TYR A 111 -28.56 -7.76 8.44
C TYR A 111 -29.05 -6.88 9.60
N GLU A 112 -29.76 -7.46 10.55
CA GLU A 112 -30.26 -6.72 11.72
C GLU A 112 -29.10 -6.26 12.63
N ALA A 113 -28.13 -7.14 12.87
CA ALA A 113 -26.98 -6.84 13.73
C ALA A 113 -25.99 -5.85 13.10
N ILE A 114 -25.82 -5.85 11.78
CA ILE A 114 -24.82 -5.03 11.09
C ILE A 114 -25.43 -3.76 10.49
N CYS A 115 -26.58 -3.86 9.80
CA CYS A 115 -27.17 -2.72 9.10
C CYS A 115 -28.18 -1.95 9.95
N LYS A 116 -28.96 -2.63 10.80
CA LYS A 116 -29.91 -1.94 11.70
C LYS A 116 -29.23 -1.44 12.97
N ALA A 117 -28.46 -2.28 13.67
CA ALA A 117 -27.75 -1.84 14.87
C ALA A 117 -26.54 -0.93 14.53
N GLY A 118 -25.85 -1.19 13.41
CA GLY A 118 -24.76 -0.35 12.92
C GLY A 118 -25.19 1.07 12.56
N SER A 119 -26.48 1.33 12.30
CA SER A 119 -27.04 2.66 11.94
C SER A 119 -26.94 3.74 13.02
N THR A 120 -26.48 3.38 14.23
CA THR A 120 -26.36 4.26 15.41
C THR A 120 -24.92 4.55 15.84
N SER A 121 -23.94 3.93 15.18
CA SER A 121 -22.51 4.02 15.53
C SER A 121 -21.64 4.18 14.29
N CYS A 122 -20.47 4.79 14.45
CA CYS A 122 -19.45 4.91 13.40
C CYS A 122 -18.44 3.78 13.33
N LYS A 123 -18.53 2.77 14.18
CA LYS A 123 -17.63 1.62 14.17
C LYS A 123 -17.68 0.89 12.81
N GLY A 124 -16.59 0.99 12.03
CA GLY A 124 -16.49 0.42 10.69
C GLY A 124 -17.29 1.16 9.61
N ARG A 125 -17.74 2.40 9.88
CA ARG A 125 -18.56 3.22 8.96
C ARG A 125 -17.94 4.59 8.62
N CYS A 126 -16.76 4.92 9.13
CA CYS A 126 -16.09 6.20 8.81
C CYS A 126 -15.87 6.33 7.29
N GLY A 127 -16.24 7.48 6.72
CA GLY A 127 -16.15 7.74 5.28
C GLY A 127 -17.28 7.14 4.43
N GLU A 128 -18.37 6.66 5.04
CA GLU A 128 -19.50 6.08 4.30
C GLU A 128 -20.14 7.06 3.28
N LYS A 129 -20.78 6.52 2.25
CA LYS A 129 -21.65 7.32 1.37
C LYS A 129 -22.95 7.67 2.10
N TYR A 130 -23.55 8.79 1.72
CA TYR A 130 -24.85 9.19 2.27
C TYR A 130 -25.92 8.14 1.91
N ASN A 131 -26.63 7.66 2.92
CA ASN A 131 -27.78 6.77 2.80
C ASN A 131 -28.92 7.29 3.69
N SER A 132 -30.00 7.77 3.08
CA SER A 132 -31.16 8.35 3.79
C SER A 132 -31.87 7.40 4.77
N GLN A 133 -31.53 6.11 4.78
CA GLN A 133 -32.07 5.11 5.71
C GLN A 133 -31.27 5.02 7.02
N ASN A 134 -30.04 5.55 7.06
CA ASN A 134 -29.25 5.56 8.29
C ASN A 134 -29.80 6.61 9.25
N LYS A 135 -29.92 6.26 10.54
CA LYS A 135 -30.34 7.21 11.58
C LYS A 135 -29.30 8.31 11.81
N CYS A 136 -28.03 7.98 11.56
CA CYS A 136 -26.90 8.89 11.63
C CYS A 136 -25.80 8.49 10.65
N HIS A 137 -24.91 9.43 10.37
CA HIS A 137 -23.90 9.33 9.35
C HIS A 137 -22.48 9.46 9.88
N CYS A 138 -21.56 8.80 9.18
CA CYS A 138 -20.14 8.80 9.54
C CYS A 138 -19.26 9.31 8.40
N ASN A 139 -19.79 10.26 7.63
CA ASN A 139 -19.11 10.87 6.50
C ASN A 139 -18.67 12.31 6.83
N SER A 140 -17.71 12.83 6.08
CA SER A 140 -17.09 14.13 6.35
C SER A 140 -18.05 15.33 6.28
N LYS A 141 -19.27 15.14 5.75
CA LYS A 141 -20.29 16.18 5.66
C LYS A 141 -21.35 16.07 6.76
N CYS A 142 -21.28 15.06 7.62
CA CYS A 142 -22.34 14.84 8.59
C CYS A 142 -22.49 16.01 9.57
N SER A 143 -21.39 16.69 9.91
CA SER A 143 -21.40 17.87 10.80
C SER A 143 -22.08 19.07 10.15
N GLN A 144 -21.95 19.21 8.82
CA GLN A 144 -22.63 20.25 8.05
C GLN A 144 -24.14 20.07 8.05
N TYR A 145 -24.60 18.81 7.99
CA TYR A 145 -26.02 18.45 7.97
C TYR A 145 -26.58 18.10 9.36
N ASN A 146 -25.77 18.24 10.40
CA ASN A 146 -26.08 17.90 11.79
C ASN A 146 -26.69 16.50 11.95
N ASN A 147 -26.14 15.52 11.23
CA ASN A 147 -26.63 14.15 11.22
C ASN A 147 -25.53 13.12 11.52
N CYS A 148 -24.45 13.52 12.19
CA CYS A 148 -23.39 12.61 12.62
C CYS A 148 -23.88 11.58 13.64
N CYS A 149 -23.28 10.39 13.67
CA CYS A 149 -23.46 9.49 14.81
C CYS A 149 -22.81 10.09 16.07
N SER A 150 -23.33 9.73 17.25
CA SER A 150 -22.86 10.30 18.53
C SER A 150 -21.38 10.01 18.80
N ASP A 151 -20.88 8.90 18.28
CA ASP A 151 -19.49 8.46 18.38
C ASP A 151 -18.65 8.88 17.15
N TYR A 152 -19.17 9.73 16.26
CA TYR A 152 -18.42 10.23 15.11
C TYR A 152 -17.17 10.99 15.54
N ALA A 153 -17.28 11.83 16.59
CA ALA A 153 -16.15 12.56 17.14
C ALA A 153 -15.05 11.61 17.66
N ASP A 154 -15.47 10.55 18.34
CA ASP A 154 -14.54 9.63 19.03
C ASP A 154 -13.95 8.57 18.09
N LEU A 155 -14.70 8.15 17.06
CA LEU A 155 -14.28 7.08 16.14
C LEU A 155 -13.79 7.60 14.80
N CYS A 156 -14.31 8.73 14.33
CA CYS A 156 -13.96 9.29 13.02
C CYS A 156 -13.21 10.62 13.11
N ASP A 157 -13.45 11.45 14.13
CA ASP A 157 -12.81 12.76 14.25
C ASP A 157 -11.50 12.70 15.06
N THR A 158 -11.37 11.73 15.97
CA THR A 158 -10.13 11.45 16.73
C THR A 158 -9.46 10.12 16.36
N GLY A 159 -10.06 9.35 15.45
CA GLY A 159 -9.60 8.00 15.10
C GLY A 159 -9.79 7.58 13.63
N SER A 160 -10.23 8.46 12.72
CA SER A 160 -10.20 8.19 11.28
C SER A 160 -9.31 9.17 10.52
N GLY A 161 -8.04 8.78 10.34
CA GLY A 161 -7.40 8.62 9.03
C GLY A 161 -7.28 9.80 8.07
N MET A 162 -7.83 10.99 8.33
CA MET A 162 -7.65 12.14 7.47
C MET A 162 -6.42 12.93 7.94
N ILE A 163 -5.29 12.62 7.33
CA ILE A 163 -4.06 13.41 7.43
C ILE A 163 -4.37 14.84 6.99
N THR A 164 -4.25 15.84 7.86
CA THR A 164 -4.57 17.25 7.60
C THR A 164 -3.47 17.96 6.80
N ASP A 165 -3.79 19.06 6.13
CA ASP A 165 -2.77 19.84 5.38
C ASP A 165 -1.67 20.38 6.29
N ALA A 166 -2.00 20.72 7.55
CA ALA A 166 -1.01 21.16 8.53
C ALA A 166 -0.05 20.03 8.94
N GLU A 167 -0.57 18.81 9.14
CA GLU A 167 0.26 17.63 9.42
C GLU A 167 1.15 17.27 8.21
N ILE A 168 0.62 17.37 6.99
CA ILE A 168 1.41 17.14 5.77
C ILE A 168 2.58 18.13 5.69
N LYS A 169 2.32 19.43 5.90
CA LYS A 169 3.36 20.46 5.91
C LYS A 169 4.39 20.26 7.01
N ALA A 170 3.94 19.88 8.22
CA ALA A 170 4.85 19.61 9.33
C ALA A 170 5.73 18.38 9.05
N LEU A 171 5.13 17.28 8.56
CA LEU A 171 5.87 16.08 8.23
C LEU A 171 6.87 16.32 7.09
N SER A 172 6.50 17.05 6.04
CA SER A 172 7.42 17.31 4.93
C SER A 172 8.66 18.12 5.35
N GLU A 173 8.53 19.02 6.33
CA GLU A 173 9.69 19.71 6.93
C GLU A 173 10.56 18.74 7.73
N THR A 174 9.94 17.83 8.49
CA THR A 174 10.68 16.77 9.19
C THR A 174 11.45 15.90 8.20
N LEU A 175 10.80 15.42 7.14
CA LEU A 175 11.44 14.60 6.11
C LEU A 175 12.56 15.36 5.39
N TYR A 176 12.41 16.68 5.18
CA TYR A 176 13.46 17.53 4.60
C TYR A 176 14.72 17.63 5.46
N ILE A 177 14.54 17.69 6.78
CA ILE A 177 15.65 17.69 7.73
C ILE A 177 16.30 16.30 7.79
N LEU A 178 15.50 15.23 7.72
CA LEU A 178 15.96 13.83 7.77
C LEU A 178 16.58 13.31 6.47
N ASP A 179 16.53 14.09 5.38
CA ASP A 179 17.15 13.74 4.10
C ASP A 179 18.68 13.84 4.15
N SER A 180 19.30 12.94 4.93
CA SER A 180 20.74 12.87 5.15
C SER A 180 21.51 12.39 3.93
N ASN A 181 20.84 11.68 3.01
CA ASN A 181 21.43 11.18 1.77
C ASN A 181 21.28 12.13 0.60
N LYS A 182 20.77 13.35 0.76
CA LYS A 182 20.75 14.34 -0.34
C LYS A 182 22.15 14.75 -0.79
N ALA A 183 22.23 15.28 -2.01
CA ALA A 183 23.47 15.86 -2.51
C ALA A 183 23.77 17.19 -1.80
N SER A 184 25.01 17.39 -1.37
CA SER A 184 25.50 18.70 -0.96
C SER A 184 25.87 19.56 -2.18
N ALA A 185 26.01 20.88 -1.98
CA ALA A 185 26.49 21.81 -3.00
C ALA A 185 27.92 21.51 -3.50
N SER A 186 28.68 20.67 -2.77
CA SER A 186 30.01 20.21 -3.20
C SER A 186 29.96 18.90 -4.01
N GLU A 187 28.87 18.14 -3.89
CA GLU A 187 28.68 16.86 -4.56
C GLU A 187 27.86 17.00 -5.85
N LEU A 188 27.07 18.06 -5.99
CA LEU A 188 26.26 18.35 -7.16
C LEU A 188 26.41 19.83 -7.54
N ILE A 189 26.70 20.09 -8.80
CA ILE A 189 26.73 21.44 -9.38
C ILE A 189 25.85 21.43 -10.63
N VAL A 190 24.79 22.25 -10.58
CA VAL A 190 23.82 22.42 -11.65
C VAL A 190 24.02 23.78 -12.32
N GLU A 191 23.82 23.86 -13.64
CA GLU A 191 23.91 25.07 -14.46
C GLU A 191 22.62 25.25 -15.29
N PRO A 192 21.57 25.91 -14.74
CA PRO A 192 20.25 26.02 -15.36
C PRO A 192 20.19 26.85 -16.66
N GLN A 193 21.20 27.69 -16.95
CA GLN A 193 21.28 28.46 -18.19
C GLN A 193 20.05 29.36 -18.46
N ALA A 194 19.19 29.04 -19.44
CA ALA A 194 18.14 29.93 -19.92
C ALA A 194 16.80 29.69 -19.20
N LEU A 195 16.32 30.73 -18.52
CA LEU A 195 14.94 30.83 -18.02
C LEU A 195 14.02 31.35 -19.14
N VAL A 196 12.93 30.65 -19.44
CA VAL A 196 11.94 31.05 -20.44
C VAL A 196 10.54 31.26 -19.83
N PRO A 197 9.73 32.18 -20.36
CA PRO A 197 8.33 32.28 -19.96
C PRO A 197 7.52 31.08 -20.46
N ASP A 198 6.34 30.84 -19.86
CA ASP A 198 5.49 29.69 -20.22
C ASP A 198 5.11 29.66 -21.70
N SER A 199 4.94 30.84 -22.31
CA SER A 199 4.62 31.00 -23.72
C SER A 199 5.66 30.41 -24.67
N GLU A 200 6.90 30.23 -24.21
CA GLU A 200 8.03 29.76 -25.03
C GLU A 200 8.42 28.30 -24.77
N THR A 201 7.81 27.66 -23.76
CA THR A 201 8.08 26.24 -23.41
C THR A 201 7.85 25.27 -24.58
N GLY A 202 6.98 25.62 -25.53
CA GLY A 202 6.67 24.83 -26.72
C GLY A 202 7.57 25.09 -27.94
N SER A 203 8.51 26.03 -27.86
CA SER A 203 9.30 26.50 -29.01
C SER A 203 10.24 25.44 -29.59
N GLN A 204 10.66 24.46 -28.79
CA GLN A 204 11.68 23.45 -29.15
C GLN A 204 13.00 24.07 -29.63
N SER A 205 13.30 25.29 -29.17
CA SER A 205 14.60 25.92 -29.37
C SER A 205 15.54 25.51 -28.25
N ASP A 206 16.70 25.00 -28.59
CA ASP A 206 17.77 24.77 -27.63
C ASP A 206 18.40 26.13 -27.25
N LEU A 207 18.15 26.58 -26.02
CA LEU A 207 18.67 27.83 -25.47
C LEU A 207 19.75 27.57 -24.41
N SER A 208 20.13 26.31 -24.20
CA SER A 208 21.01 25.86 -23.13
C SER A 208 22.06 24.91 -23.69
N PRO A 209 23.03 25.42 -24.47
CA PRO A 209 23.99 24.58 -25.22
C PRO A 209 24.98 23.80 -24.33
N ARG A 210 24.92 23.93 -23.00
CA ARG A 210 25.75 23.20 -22.04
C ARG A 210 24.89 22.21 -21.25
N LEU A 211 25.53 21.25 -20.60
CA LEU A 211 24.83 20.31 -19.73
C LEU A 211 24.21 21.02 -18.53
N LEU A 212 23.02 20.60 -18.12
CA LEU A 212 22.40 21.04 -16.86
C LEU A 212 23.24 20.57 -15.67
N PHE A 213 23.68 19.32 -15.68
CA PHE A 213 24.47 18.74 -14.60
C PHE A 213 25.96 18.87 -14.89
N ARG A 214 26.54 20.02 -14.50
CA ARG A 214 27.96 20.31 -14.72
C ARG A 214 28.90 19.39 -13.95
N TYR A 215 28.50 18.97 -12.75
CA TYR A 215 29.29 18.04 -11.93
C TYR A 215 28.40 17.23 -10.99
N LEU A 216 28.72 15.94 -10.86
CA LEU A 216 28.21 15.06 -9.83
C LEU A 216 29.35 14.21 -9.27
N ASN A 217 29.48 14.15 -7.95
CA ASN A 217 30.39 13.24 -7.28
C ASN A 217 29.78 11.83 -7.21
N GLU A 218 29.82 11.12 -8.34
CA GLU A 218 29.24 9.77 -8.47
C GLU A 218 29.83 8.79 -7.45
N ASN A 219 31.14 8.85 -7.20
CA ASN A 219 31.82 7.93 -6.28
C ASN A 219 31.27 8.02 -4.85
N VAL A 220 30.81 9.19 -4.43
CA VAL A 220 30.24 9.39 -3.10
C VAL A 220 28.75 9.11 -3.10
N LEU A 221 27.99 9.69 -4.04
CA LEU A 221 26.54 9.56 -4.04
C LEU A 221 26.09 8.15 -4.42
N PHE A 222 26.64 7.55 -5.47
CA PHE A 222 26.21 6.23 -5.95
C PHE A 222 26.73 5.07 -5.09
N ALA A 223 27.66 5.34 -4.17
CA ALA A 223 28.04 4.39 -3.14
C ALA A 223 27.03 4.33 -1.97
N ARG A 224 26.12 5.30 -1.84
CA ARG A 224 25.07 5.28 -0.83
C ARG A 224 24.05 4.19 -1.17
N PRO A 225 23.60 3.37 -0.20
CA PRO A 225 22.72 2.22 -0.48
C PRO A 225 21.45 2.58 -1.24
N THR A 226 20.80 3.70 -0.91
CA THR A 226 19.55 4.11 -1.56
C THR A 226 19.74 4.54 -3.03
N TYR A 227 20.88 5.18 -3.35
CA TYR A 227 21.24 5.50 -4.73
C TYR A 227 21.58 4.22 -5.51
N ALA A 228 22.40 3.33 -4.94
CA ALA A 228 22.75 2.07 -5.57
C ALA A 228 21.50 1.23 -5.89
N ALA A 229 20.55 1.15 -4.96
CA ALA A 229 19.28 0.46 -5.16
C ALA A 229 18.41 1.11 -6.25
N LEU A 230 18.38 2.45 -6.32
CA LEU A 230 17.67 3.15 -7.40
C LEU A 230 18.31 2.85 -8.77
N LEU A 231 19.64 2.87 -8.85
CA LEU A 231 20.37 2.61 -10.10
C LEU A 231 20.11 1.21 -10.64
N ALA A 232 20.06 0.20 -9.75
CA ALA A 232 19.72 -1.18 -10.06
C ALA A 232 18.23 -1.39 -10.38
N LEU A 233 17.37 -0.39 -10.16
CA LEU A 233 16.00 -0.41 -10.69
C LEU A 233 15.94 0.22 -12.07
N LEU A 234 16.60 1.37 -12.26
CA LEU A 234 16.50 2.14 -13.50
C LEU A 234 17.04 1.40 -14.74
N ASP A 235 17.94 0.43 -14.57
CA ASP A 235 18.47 -0.40 -15.65
C ASP A 235 17.52 -1.51 -16.13
N ASN A 236 16.44 -1.77 -15.40
CA ASN A 236 15.47 -2.83 -15.71
C ASN A 236 14.37 -2.45 -16.69
N TYR A 237 14.09 -1.15 -16.83
CA TYR A 237 12.87 -0.69 -17.52
C TYR A 237 13.10 -0.37 -18.99
N ASN A 238 12.09 -0.64 -19.82
CA ASN A 238 12.09 -0.31 -21.23
C ASN A 238 11.28 0.97 -21.48
N ARG A 239 11.95 2.04 -21.94
CA ARG A 239 11.32 3.35 -22.19
C ARG A 239 10.08 3.34 -23.11
N MET A 240 9.90 2.32 -23.95
CA MET A 240 8.81 2.27 -24.94
C MET A 240 7.58 1.51 -24.40
N THR A 241 6.49 2.24 -24.15
CA THR A 241 5.19 1.63 -23.75
C THR A 241 4.63 0.67 -24.80
N GLY A 242 3.77 -0.27 -24.40
CA GLY A 242 3.11 -1.24 -25.28
C GLY A 242 3.86 -2.57 -25.49
N GLN A 243 4.95 -2.80 -24.74
CA GLN A 243 5.59 -4.10 -24.59
C GLN A 243 5.27 -4.66 -23.20
N THR A 244 4.92 -5.94 -23.11
CA THR A 244 4.65 -6.56 -21.81
C THR A 244 5.97 -6.60 -21.03
N GLU A 245 5.96 -6.08 -19.81
CA GLU A 245 7.08 -6.21 -18.89
C GLU A 245 6.95 -7.55 -18.16
N ASP A 246 8.03 -8.33 -18.18
CA ASP A 246 8.16 -9.56 -17.39
C ASP A 246 9.45 -9.46 -16.58
N PHE A 247 9.31 -9.29 -15.26
CA PHE A 247 10.43 -9.09 -14.37
C PHE A 247 11.01 -10.44 -13.93
N SER A 248 12.33 -10.57 -14.09
CA SER A 248 13.05 -11.73 -13.56
C SER A 248 13.01 -11.73 -12.02
N PRO A 249 13.27 -12.89 -11.37
CA PRO A 249 13.37 -12.95 -9.91
C PRO A 249 14.38 -11.97 -9.31
N GLN A 250 15.46 -11.67 -10.04
CA GLN A 250 16.44 -10.67 -9.62
C GLN A 250 15.82 -9.27 -9.62
N GLN A 251 15.09 -8.91 -10.67
CA GLN A 251 14.45 -7.59 -10.80
C GLN A 251 13.36 -7.38 -9.74
N LEU A 252 12.62 -8.44 -9.39
CA LEU A 252 11.68 -8.39 -8.26
C LEU A 252 12.39 -8.21 -6.92
N ALA A 253 13.57 -8.81 -6.74
CA ALA A 253 14.39 -8.63 -5.54
C ALA A 253 15.02 -7.23 -5.46
N GLU A 254 15.33 -6.59 -6.59
CA GLU A 254 15.79 -5.20 -6.65
C GLU A 254 14.69 -4.23 -6.19
N GLN A 255 13.41 -4.51 -6.49
CA GLN A 255 12.27 -3.74 -5.94
C GLN A 255 12.18 -3.84 -4.42
N ASP A 256 12.33 -5.06 -3.89
CA ASP A 256 12.34 -5.28 -2.43
C ASP A 256 13.53 -4.58 -1.78
N THR A 257 14.71 -4.68 -2.38
CA THR A 257 15.93 -4.01 -1.91
C THR A 257 15.74 -2.49 -1.88
N PHE A 258 15.18 -1.90 -2.93
CA PHE A 258 14.90 -0.46 -2.95
C PHE A 258 13.95 -0.03 -1.84
N LEU A 259 12.85 -0.75 -1.62
CA LEU A 259 11.91 -0.45 -0.54
C LEU A 259 12.58 -0.54 0.84
N THR A 260 13.36 -1.60 1.09
CA THR A 260 14.07 -1.75 2.36
C THR A 260 15.12 -0.65 2.56
N GLU A 261 15.96 -0.40 1.56
CA GLU A 261 17.01 0.62 1.67
C GLU A 261 16.42 2.01 1.87
N THR A 262 15.33 2.35 1.18
CA THR A 262 14.73 3.69 1.26
C THR A 262 13.81 3.87 2.47
N MET A 263 12.94 2.92 2.77
CA MET A 263 11.87 3.09 3.76
C MET A 263 12.21 2.52 5.14
N SER A 264 12.98 1.43 5.22
CA SER A 264 13.31 0.79 6.50
C SER A 264 14.66 1.22 7.05
N ASN A 265 15.67 1.37 6.17
CA ASN A 265 17.05 1.64 6.60
C ASN A 265 17.32 3.13 6.85
N THR A 266 16.54 4.05 6.28
CA THR A 266 16.70 5.50 6.51
C THR A 266 15.85 6.01 7.66
N GLU A 267 16.32 7.06 8.35
CA GLU A 267 15.51 7.75 9.37
C GLU A 267 14.26 8.39 8.75
N LEU A 268 14.40 8.96 7.55
CA LEU A 268 13.32 9.57 6.78
C LEU A 268 12.18 8.57 6.50
N GLY A 269 12.52 7.38 5.99
CA GLY A 269 11.56 6.33 5.69
C GLY A 269 10.82 5.84 6.93
N ARG A 270 11.57 5.62 8.03
CA ARG A 270 11.00 5.21 9.32
C ARG A 270 10.08 6.28 9.91
N GLU A 271 10.41 7.56 9.74
CA GLU A 271 9.56 8.67 10.20
C GLU A 271 8.23 8.72 9.41
N LEU A 272 8.29 8.55 8.09
CA LEU A 272 7.06 8.45 7.28
C LEU A 272 6.20 7.28 7.74
N PHE A 273 6.80 6.09 7.94
CA PHE A 273 6.06 4.94 8.44
C PHE A 273 5.48 5.20 9.83
N ALA A 274 6.26 5.73 10.78
CA ALA A 274 5.80 6.04 12.12
C ALA A 274 4.61 7.01 12.11
N PHE A 275 4.67 8.05 11.29
CA PHE A 275 3.56 8.96 11.08
C PHE A 275 2.31 8.22 10.56
N LEU A 276 2.44 7.44 9.49
CA LEU A 276 1.29 6.73 8.91
C LEU A 276 0.72 5.65 9.84
N TYR A 277 1.58 5.00 10.62
CA TYR A 277 1.20 4.06 11.67
C TYR A 277 0.39 4.74 12.78
N THR A 278 0.87 5.88 13.30
CA THR A 278 0.17 6.63 14.35
C THR A 278 -1.16 7.22 13.86
N LYS A 279 -1.27 7.54 12.57
CA LYS A 279 -2.54 7.94 11.92
C LYS A 279 -3.49 6.77 11.65
N GLY A 280 -3.09 5.54 11.96
CA GLY A 280 -3.88 4.32 11.75
C GLY A 280 -4.03 3.94 10.28
N VAL A 281 -3.18 4.46 9.38
CA VAL A 281 -3.22 4.16 7.94
C VAL A 281 -2.67 2.76 7.66
N TYR A 282 -1.60 2.38 8.35
CA TYR A 282 -0.99 1.05 8.24
C TYR A 282 -0.87 0.38 9.61
N PRO A 283 -1.22 -0.91 9.73
CA PRO A 283 -1.16 -1.64 11.00
C PRO A 283 0.25 -2.18 11.34
N SER A 284 1.18 -2.19 10.39
CA SER A 284 2.56 -2.66 10.57
C SER A 284 3.45 -2.15 9.44
N GLU A 285 4.77 -2.24 9.63
CA GLU A 285 5.76 -1.86 8.61
C GLU A 285 5.66 -2.78 7.39
N ASP A 286 5.51 -4.08 7.61
CA ASP A 286 5.29 -5.04 6.53
C ASP A 286 4.08 -4.69 5.66
N ALA A 287 2.97 -4.25 6.28
CA ALA A 287 1.77 -3.83 5.54
C ALA A 287 2.01 -2.54 4.75
N PHE A 288 2.80 -1.61 5.30
CA PHE A 288 3.20 -0.38 4.62
C PHE A 288 4.10 -0.69 3.41
N LEU A 289 5.16 -1.48 3.60
CA LEU A 289 6.08 -1.86 2.52
C LEU A 289 5.38 -2.68 1.43
N GLN A 290 4.50 -3.60 1.81
CA GLN A 290 3.73 -4.38 0.84
C GLN A 290 2.79 -3.49 0.03
N ASP A 291 2.13 -2.51 0.67
CA ASP A 291 1.27 -1.57 -0.06
C ASP A 291 2.08 -0.67 -0.98
N LEU A 292 3.23 -0.16 -0.54
CA LEU A 292 4.15 0.59 -1.40
C LEU A 292 4.62 -0.24 -2.58
N LYS A 293 4.97 -1.52 -2.37
CA LYS A 293 5.37 -2.43 -3.45
C LYS A 293 4.31 -2.51 -4.52
N MET A 294 3.07 -2.77 -4.11
CA MET A 294 1.95 -2.86 -5.04
C MET A 294 1.59 -1.52 -5.67
N MET A 295 1.62 -0.43 -4.90
CA MET A 295 1.29 0.92 -5.34
C MET A 295 2.23 1.41 -6.44
N TRP A 296 3.53 1.18 -6.27
CA TRP A 296 4.59 1.72 -7.13
C TRP A 296 5.03 0.75 -8.22
N PHE A 297 5.21 -0.53 -7.91
CA PHE A 297 5.76 -1.54 -8.83
C PHE A 297 4.71 -2.49 -9.39
N GLY A 298 3.49 -2.47 -8.85
CA GLY A 298 2.39 -3.23 -9.40
C GLY A 298 2.11 -2.80 -10.84
N LEU A 299 2.22 -3.76 -11.76
CA LEU A 299 2.02 -3.50 -13.18
C LEU A 299 0.55 -3.14 -13.48
N TYR A 300 0.34 -2.28 -14.45
CA TYR A 300 -0.95 -1.97 -15.04
C TYR A 300 -0.80 -1.61 -16.53
N SER A 301 -1.91 -1.66 -17.28
CA SER A 301 -1.88 -1.47 -18.73
C SER A 301 -2.15 -0.04 -19.16
N ARG A 302 -1.15 0.69 -19.66
CA ARG A 302 -1.32 2.03 -20.25
C ARG A 302 -1.65 2.02 -21.74
N ASN A 303 -1.33 0.94 -22.44
CA ASN A 303 -1.58 0.78 -23.87
C ASN A 303 -1.90 -0.68 -24.23
N ASN A 304 -2.82 -0.90 -25.18
CA ASN A 304 -3.12 -2.21 -25.79
C ASN A 304 -3.41 -3.38 -24.82
N ASN A 305 -3.94 -3.14 -23.62
CA ASN A 305 -4.25 -4.18 -22.61
C ASN A 305 -3.04 -5.02 -22.17
N LYS A 306 -1.81 -4.53 -22.36
CA LYS A 306 -0.59 -5.21 -21.90
C LYS A 306 -0.17 -4.65 -20.55
N MET A 307 0.24 -5.50 -19.62
CA MET A 307 0.86 -5.08 -18.37
C MET A 307 2.24 -4.50 -18.68
N ASP A 308 2.26 -3.22 -19.03
CA ASP A 308 3.36 -2.53 -19.70
C ASP A 308 3.86 -1.31 -18.93
N SER A 309 3.32 -1.07 -17.73
CA SER A 309 3.70 0.08 -16.95
C SER A 309 3.53 -0.08 -15.44
N SER A 310 4.33 0.67 -14.68
CA SER A 310 4.21 0.84 -13.24
C SER A 310 4.28 2.32 -12.83
N GLY A 311 3.92 2.62 -11.57
CA GLY A 311 4.06 3.97 -11.03
C GLY A 311 5.53 4.41 -10.97
N PHE A 312 6.41 3.50 -10.56
CA PHE A 312 7.85 3.72 -10.52
C PHE A 312 8.41 4.02 -11.92
N GLU A 313 8.11 3.17 -12.90
CA GLU A 313 8.58 3.39 -14.27
C GLU A 313 8.13 4.75 -14.80
N HIS A 314 6.84 5.06 -14.70
CA HIS A 314 6.32 6.32 -15.21
C HIS A 314 6.98 7.54 -14.54
N ILE A 315 7.13 7.53 -13.22
CA ILE A 315 7.57 8.70 -12.45
C ILE A 315 9.11 8.82 -12.46
N PHE A 316 9.83 7.73 -12.17
CA PHE A 316 11.29 7.73 -12.02
C PHE A 316 12.01 7.45 -13.33
N ALA A 317 11.67 6.36 -14.03
CA ALA A 317 12.39 5.96 -15.25
C ALA A 317 12.01 6.82 -16.48
N GLY A 318 10.73 7.23 -16.55
CA GLY A 318 10.13 7.90 -17.69
C GLY A 318 9.72 6.93 -18.79
N GLU A 319 8.67 7.28 -19.54
CA GLU A 319 8.15 6.47 -20.64
C GLU A 319 7.86 7.34 -21.89
N ILE A 320 7.91 6.73 -23.08
CA ILE A 320 7.47 7.37 -24.32
C ILE A 320 6.09 6.82 -24.68
N LYS A 321 5.10 7.72 -24.72
CA LYS A 321 3.71 7.40 -25.06
C LYS A 321 3.22 8.30 -26.19
N GLY A 322 2.81 7.69 -27.29
CA GLY A 322 2.28 8.43 -28.45
C GLY A 322 3.26 9.42 -29.06
N GLY A 323 4.57 9.10 -29.04
CA GLY A 323 5.62 9.97 -29.54
C GLY A 323 5.90 11.19 -28.66
N LYS A 324 5.58 11.12 -27.37
CA LYS A 324 5.89 12.17 -26.38
C LYS A 324 6.46 11.54 -25.12
N VAL A 325 7.33 12.29 -24.44
CA VAL A 325 7.81 11.91 -23.10
C VAL A 325 6.66 12.09 -22.10
N SER A 326 6.29 11.01 -21.44
CA SER A 326 5.24 10.89 -20.43
C SER A 326 5.90 10.52 -19.10
N GLY A 327 5.52 11.20 -18.00
CA GLY A 327 6.22 11.04 -16.72
C GLY A 327 7.65 11.59 -16.77
N PHE A 328 8.64 10.87 -16.25
CA PHE A 328 10.05 11.32 -16.19
C PHE A 328 10.23 12.58 -15.31
N HIS A 329 10.31 12.36 -14.00
CA HIS A 329 10.37 13.41 -12.99
C HIS A 329 11.51 13.22 -11.97
N ASN A 330 12.45 12.30 -12.23
CA ASN A 330 13.58 12.04 -11.35
C ASN A 330 14.89 12.64 -11.90
N TRP A 331 15.59 13.39 -11.06
CA TRP A 331 16.81 14.11 -11.44
C TRP A 331 18.01 13.18 -11.68
N ILE A 332 18.07 12.04 -10.99
CA ILE A 332 19.16 11.05 -11.15
C ILE A 332 19.06 10.40 -12.53
N GLN A 333 17.84 10.00 -12.94
CA GLN A 333 17.60 9.50 -14.29
C GLN A 333 17.91 10.55 -15.36
N PHE A 334 17.54 11.81 -15.12
CA PHE A 334 17.91 12.91 -16.02
C PHE A 334 19.42 13.00 -16.19
N TYR A 335 20.16 13.07 -15.08
CA TYR A 335 21.62 13.13 -15.06
C TYR A 335 22.25 11.98 -15.85
N LEU A 336 21.81 10.74 -15.61
CA LEU A 336 22.37 9.56 -16.28
C LEU A 336 22.14 9.60 -17.79
N LEU A 337 20.99 10.08 -18.24
CA LEU A 337 20.65 10.17 -19.66
C LEU A 337 21.34 11.35 -20.35
N GLU A 338 21.49 12.49 -19.66
CA GLU A 338 22.26 13.64 -20.15
C GLU A 338 23.74 13.26 -20.31
N LYS A 339 24.33 12.60 -19.29
CA LYS A 339 25.70 12.07 -19.34
C LYS A 339 25.93 11.08 -20.49
N ARG A 340 24.90 10.31 -20.87
CA ARG A 340 24.93 9.34 -21.97
C ARG A 340 24.58 9.96 -23.33
N GLU A 341 24.45 11.28 -23.42
CA GLU A 341 24.08 12.03 -24.64
C GLU A 341 22.74 11.58 -25.25
N ARG A 342 21.86 10.99 -24.42
CA ARG A 342 20.52 10.56 -24.82
C ARG A 342 19.45 11.59 -24.47
N LEU A 343 19.77 12.51 -23.57
CA LEU A 343 18.92 13.62 -23.19
C LEU A 343 19.68 14.93 -23.43
N ASN A 344 19.03 15.89 -24.08
CA ASN A 344 19.54 17.25 -24.25
C ASN A 344 18.62 18.24 -23.50
N TYR A 345 19.18 19.01 -22.59
CA TYR A 345 18.50 20.04 -21.81
C TYR A 345 18.36 21.33 -22.63
N TYR A 346 17.15 21.89 -22.74
CA TYR A 346 16.90 23.04 -23.63
C TYR A 346 16.77 24.35 -22.86
N SER A 347 16.03 24.34 -21.74
CA SER A 347 15.72 25.50 -20.93
C SER A 347 14.99 25.10 -19.65
N HIS A 348 14.78 26.05 -18.75
CA HIS A 348 13.82 25.91 -17.66
C HIS A 348 12.77 27.02 -17.71
N SER A 349 11.56 26.73 -17.24
CA SER A 349 10.47 27.69 -17.08
C SER A 349 10.16 27.99 -15.61
N PHE A 350 10.77 27.25 -14.69
CA PHE A 350 10.67 27.49 -13.25
C PHE A 350 11.99 27.15 -12.57
N ASP A 351 12.41 28.05 -11.67
CA ASP A 351 13.55 27.92 -10.78
C ASP A 351 13.07 28.19 -9.35
N GLY A 352 13.30 27.24 -8.45
CA GLY A 352 12.73 27.25 -7.11
C GLY A 352 13.33 28.34 -6.23
N PRO A 353 12.64 28.74 -5.14
CA PRO A 353 13.17 29.74 -4.20
C PRO A 353 14.28 29.20 -3.27
N TRP A 354 14.73 27.95 -3.44
CA TRP A 354 15.71 27.31 -2.56
C TRP A 354 17.14 27.62 -3.02
N THR A 355 18.00 28.03 -2.09
CA THR A 355 19.39 28.39 -2.39
C THR A 355 20.35 27.20 -2.26
N SER A 356 19.83 26.02 -1.95
CA SER A 356 20.58 24.77 -1.80
C SER A 356 19.65 23.58 -2.03
N TYR A 357 20.19 22.36 -1.99
CA TYR A 357 19.42 21.15 -2.25
C TYR A 357 18.65 20.63 -1.03
N PRO A 358 17.48 19.99 -1.26
CA PRO A 358 16.77 19.92 -2.55
C PRO A 358 16.21 21.25 -3.06
N ASP A 359 16.21 21.42 -4.38
CA ASP A 359 15.58 22.53 -5.11
C ASP A 359 14.60 21.98 -6.16
N VAL A 360 13.80 22.81 -6.83
CA VAL A 360 12.81 22.36 -7.82
C VAL A 360 12.95 23.12 -9.13
N LEU A 361 13.16 22.39 -10.22
CA LEU A 361 13.19 22.96 -11.58
C LEU A 361 11.99 22.49 -12.40
N GLY A 362 11.44 23.42 -13.19
CA GLY A 362 10.55 23.11 -14.31
C GLY A 362 11.32 23.20 -15.62
N MET A 363 11.49 22.10 -16.35
CA MET A 363 12.48 21.95 -17.41
C MET A 363 11.85 21.55 -18.76
N GLN A 364 12.50 22.01 -19.83
CA GLN A 364 12.30 21.58 -21.21
C GLN A 364 13.50 20.74 -21.64
N PHE A 365 13.24 19.59 -22.25
CA PHE A 365 14.31 18.73 -22.73
C PHE A 365 13.87 17.81 -23.86
N MET A 366 14.84 17.34 -24.62
CA MET A 366 14.70 16.32 -25.66
C MET A 366 15.27 15.01 -25.15
N TRP A 367 14.50 13.93 -25.16
CA TRP A 367 14.96 12.60 -24.79
C TRP A 367 14.81 11.63 -25.97
N ASP A 368 15.94 11.17 -26.53
CA ASP A 368 15.99 10.27 -27.69
C ASP A 368 15.10 10.71 -28.87
N GLY A 369 15.06 12.03 -29.14
CA GLY A 369 14.26 12.63 -30.21
C GLY A 369 12.81 12.95 -29.85
N TYR A 370 12.39 12.74 -28.60
CA TYR A 370 11.07 13.10 -28.11
C TYR A 370 11.15 14.31 -27.18
N TYR A 371 10.45 15.39 -27.55
CA TYR A 371 10.43 16.62 -26.78
C TYR A 371 9.47 16.54 -25.60
N LYS A 372 9.93 16.96 -24.41
CA LYS A 372 9.10 17.22 -23.24
C LYS A 372 8.97 18.72 -23.04
N GLN A 373 7.75 19.23 -23.27
CA GLN A 373 7.45 20.66 -23.14
C GLN A 373 7.54 21.16 -21.69
N VAL A 374 7.03 20.39 -20.74
CA VAL A 374 7.13 20.73 -19.31
C VAL A 374 7.34 19.43 -18.54
N GLY A 375 8.53 19.29 -17.97
CA GLY A 375 8.83 18.35 -16.89
C GLY A 375 9.22 19.10 -15.63
N SER A 376 9.15 18.45 -14.49
CA SER A 376 9.60 19.01 -13.22
C SER A 376 10.20 17.94 -12.35
N ALA A 377 11.18 18.31 -11.53
CA ALA A 377 11.88 17.38 -10.66
C ALA A 377 12.38 18.11 -9.40
N ILE A 378 12.50 17.37 -8.30
CA ILE A 378 13.19 17.84 -7.08
C ILE A 378 14.68 17.53 -7.25
N ILE A 379 15.48 18.55 -7.54
CA ILE A 379 16.90 18.43 -7.86
C ILE A 379 17.72 18.24 -6.57
N GLY A 380 18.59 17.24 -6.56
CA GLY A 380 19.55 17.00 -5.48
C GLY A 380 18.99 16.31 -4.24
N CYS A 381 17.70 15.97 -4.20
CA CYS A 381 17.13 15.11 -3.15
C CYS A 381 17.69 13.67 -3.23
N SER A 382 17.56 12.91 -2.14
CA SER A 382 17.82 11.47 -2.17
C SER A 382 16.66 10.68 -2.80
N PRO A 383 16.91 9.42 -3.25
CA PRO A 383 15.85 8.55 -3.76
C PRO A 383 14.69 8.35 -2.78
N GLU A 384 15.00 8.17 -1.49
CA GLU A 384 14.00 7.99 -0.43
C GLU A 384 13.16 9.25 -0.19
N PHE A 385 13.71 10.45 -0.39
CA PHE A 385 12.99 11.70 -0.20
C PHE A 385 11.87 11.89 -1.24
N ASP A 386 12.22 11.78 -2.54
CA ASP A 386 11.25 11.83 -3.63
C ASP A 386 10.17 10.75 -3.44
N PHE A 387 10.61 9.51 -3.18
CA PHE A 387 9.71 8.38 -3.03
C PHE A 387 8.76 8.53 -1.82
N ALA A 388 9.27 9.01 -0.69
CA ALA A 388 8.48 9.26 0.52
C ALA A 388 7.46 10.39 0.32
N LEU A 389 7.86 11.53 -0.25
CA LEU A 389 6.95 12.66 -0.46
C LEU A 389 5.84 12.31 -1.44
N TYR A 390 6.16 11.66 -2.54
CA TYR A 390 5.15 11.23 -3.51
C TYR A 390 4.21 10.18 -2.91
N SER A 391 4.73 9.25 -2.10
CA SER A 391 3.91 8.26 -1.38
C SER A 391 2.98 8.93 -0.38
N LEU A 392 3.50 9.80 0.49
CA LEU A 392 2.72 10.58 1.45
C LEU A 392 1.58 11.34 0.75
N CYS A 393 1.90 12.06 -0.32
CA CYS A 393 0.93 12.85 -1.05
C CYS A 393 -0.13 12.00 -1.73
N TYR A 394 0.24 10.85 -2.29
CA TYR A 394 -0.73 9.96 -2.90
C TYR A 394 -1.63 9.27 -1.87
N ILE A 395 -1.07 8.84 -0.74
CA ILE A 395 -1.81 8.23 0.37
C ILE A 395 -2.80 9.26 0.98
N ALA A 396 -2.34 10.49 1.24
CA ALA A 396 -3.15 11.50 1.89
C ALA A 396 -4.12 12.23 0.94
N ARG A 397 -3.75 12.40 -0.32
CA ARG A 397 -4.46 13.23 -1.32
C ARG A 397 -4.46 12.55 -2.71
N PRO A 398 -5.01 11.34 -2.86
CA PRO A 398 -4.95 10.61 -4.12
C PRO A 398 -5.61 11.40 -5.26
N GLY A 399 -4.85 11.65 -6.33
CA GLY A 399 -5.33 12.36 -7.52
C GLY A 399 -5.49 13.87 -7.34
N LYS A 400 -5.05 14.45 -6.21
CA LYS A 400 -5.21 15.87 -5.89
C LYS A 400 -3.86 16.54 -5.66
N GLN A 401 -3.86 17.87 -5.69
CA GLN A 401 -2.73 18.66 -5.22
C GLN A 401 -2.51 18.44 -3.72
N CYS A 402 -1.27 18.15 -3.38
CA CYS A 402 -0.78 17.97 -2.02
C CYS A 402 0.19 19.12 -1.72
N ARG A 403 -0.16 19.96 -0.73
CA ARG A 403 0.65 21.13 -0.37
C ARG A 403 1.59 20.77 0.76
N LEU A 404 2.87 20.83 0.47
CA LEU A 404 3.98 20.58 1.37
C LEU A 404 4.65 21.89 1.79
N SER A 405 5.52 21.79 2.79
CA SER A 405 6.49 22.82 3.13
C SER A 405 7.90 22.20 3.09
N LEU A 406 8.82 22.87 2.41
CA LEU A 406 10.20 22.46 2.22
C LEU A 406 11.10 23.63 2.62
N GLY A 407 11.85 23.53 3.72
CA GLY A 407 12.73 24.61 4.17
C GLY A 407 11.99 25.94 4.39
N GLY A 408 10.73 25.89 4.84
CA GLY A 408 9.85 27.04 5.05
C GLY A 408 9.23 27.64 3.78
N LYS A 409 9.38 26.99 2.62
CA LYS A 409 8.78 27.40 1.34
C LYS A 409 7.71 26.41 0.91
N GLU A 410 6.64 26.89 0.29
CA GLU A 410 5.58 26.01 -0.21
C GLU A 410 6.06 25.22 -1.43
N LEU A 411 5.81 23.91 -1.40
CA LEU A 411 5.97 23.00 -2.53
C LEU A 411 4.64 22.31 -2.78
N ILE A 412 4.18 22.25 -4.02
CA ILE A 412 2.96 21.52 -4.38
C ILE A 412 3.36 20.27 -5.15
N ILE A 413 2.91 19.10 -4.69
CA ILE A 413 3.02 17.85 -5.44
C ILE A 413 1.65 17.55 -6.06
N GLN A 414 1.62 17.31 -7.36
CA GLN A 414 0.44 16.78 -8.04
C GLN A 414 0.60 15.27 -8.16
N THR A 415 -0.40 14.49 -7.71
CA THR A 415 -0.46 13.05 -7.96
C THR A 415 -1.64 12.70 -8.86
N TYR A 416 -1.56 11.57 -9.56
CA TYR A 416 -2.65 11.03 -10.37
C TYR A 416 -2.89 9.57 -10.01
N THR A 417 -4.15 9.18 -9.95
CA THR A 417 -4.57 7.80 -9.68
C THR A 417 -4.76 7.06 -11.00
N TRP A 418 -4.21 5.85 -11.10
CA TRP A 418 -4.56 4.95 -12.19
C TRP A 418 -5.89 4.24 -11.88
N ASN A 419 -6.95 4.62 -12.60
CA ASN A 419 -8.31 4.16 -12.27
C ASN A 419 -8.74 2.86 -12.98
N ASN A 420 -8.04 2.47 -14.05
CA ASN A 420 -8.49 1.40 -14.95
C ASN A 420 -8.29 -0.02 -14.39
N SER A 421 -7.49 -0.17 -13.35
CA SER A 421 -7.27 -1.43 -12.63
C SER A 421 -7.16 -1.17 -11.13
N SER A 422 -7.03 -2.23 -10.33
CA SER A 422 -6.84 -2.17 -8.88
C SER A 422 -6.01 -3.35 -8.40
N TYR A 423 -5.48 -3.25 -7.19
CA TYR A 423 -4.79 -4.33 -6.50
C TYR A 423 -5.36 -4.53 -5.09
N GLY A 424 -5.13 -5.70 -4.50
CA GLY A 424 -5.63 -6.06 -3.17
C GLY A 424 -7.14 -5.81 -3.04
N ASP A 425 -7.53 -5.11 -1.98
CA ASP A 425 -8.93 -4.79 -1.63
C ASP A 425 -9.51 -3.62 -2.46
N GLY A 426 -9.19 -3.55 -3.75
CA GLY A 426 -9.67 -2.50 -4.64
C GLY A 426 -8.87 -1.18 -4.60
N LYS A 427 -7.68 -1.20 -3.98
CA LYS A 427 -6.74 -0.06 -3.97
C LYS A 427 -6.27 0.27 -5.38
N LYS A 428 -5.89 1.53 -5.60
CA LYS A 428 -5.51 2.05 -6.92
C LYS A 428 -4.03 2.39 -6.97
N PHE A 429 -3.40 2.09 -8.10
CA PHE A 429 -1.98 2.38 -8.33
C PHE A 429 -1.73 3.88 -8.48
N ILE A 430 -0.53 4.32 -8.09
CA ILE A 430 -0.08 5.67 -8.42
C ILE A 430 0.20 5.73 -9.93
N GLY A 431 -0.52 6.61 -10.61
CA GLY A 431 -0.38 6.83 -12.04
C GLY A 431 0.69 7.87 -12.37
N SER A 432 0.85 8.90 -11.53
CA SER A 432 1.90 9.90 -11.71
C SER A 432 2.08 10.71 -10.44
N ALA A 433 3.25 11.27 -10.23
CA ALA A 433 3.56 12.22 -9.17
C ALA A 433 4.68 13.14 -9.63
N PHE A 434 4.54 14.44 -9.39
CA PHE A 434 5.57 15.42 -9.74
C PHE A 434 5.37 16.76 -9.03
N PRO A 435 6.43 17.58 -8.88
CA PRO A 435 6.31 18.96 -8.41
C PRO A 435 5.47 19.80 -9.38
N SER A 436 4.38 20.37 -8.90
CA SER A 436 3.58 21.33 -9.66
C SER A 436 4.29 22.68 -9.64
N THR A 437 4.93 23.04 -10.74
CA THR A 437 5.58 24.35 -10.88
C THR A 437 4.56 25.42 -11.29
N PRO A 438 4.64 26.64 -10.72
CA PRO A 438 3.89 27.79 -11.20
C PRO A 438 4.09 28.01 -12.70
N ARG A 439 3.03 28.53 -13.33
CA ARG A 439 3.05 29.02 -14.70
C ARG A 439 3.50 30.47 -14.68
N ASN A 440 4.61 30.78 -15.35
CA ASN A 440 5.24 32.12 -15.37
C ASN A 440 4.71 33.01 -16.50
#